data_AF-A0A3Q3RTJ3-F1
#
_entry.id   AF-A0A3Q3RTJ3-F1
#
_cell.length_a   1.000
_cell.length_b   1.000
_cell.length_c   1.000
_cell.angle_alpha   90.00
_cell.angle_beta   90.00
_cell.angle_gamma   90.00
#
_symmetry.space_group_name_H-M   'P 1'
#
loop_
_entity.id
_entity.type
_entity.pdbx_description
1 polymer ?
#
loop_
_entity_poly.entity_id
_entity_poly.type
_entity_poly.pdbx_seq_one_letter_code
_entity_poly.pdbx_strand_id
1 'polypeptide(L)'
;MKRKFQGARTSGTSAEQPSSMNPRLTRSQQRTICSQLGHVKLQLLYKASIHGFTGAAFHQRCDNRSPTVSVGYNASGFVFGGYTKQPFSQSGNSGPYFGEALVLVYGNQSVVHSNTGNYYNFSATDMHGNDLQLTECEVYQVEETPEFEKPWRPMVWESEKRTEMMNSLKSYCPADHSLSQARVLLIGPVGAGKSSFFNSINSVFRGHVTNQAIAGSSATSLTTQFRTYSVKSGREGKPLPIILCDTMGLEESTGAGLDMDDIISILKGHLPNCYQFNPTAPLHSEAYGYNKSPELKDKIHCVVYVIDACKISIMATKLEEKLAAIRRKINSMGVPQLVLMTKVDEACPFVAQDIKNIYKSSYIKEMMQDISARLGVPLSCVVPVKNYCEELELDVNCDILLLTAITQMLRSADSYFDDLSDRFNYVEMK
;
A
#
# COMPACT_ATOMS: atom_id res chain seq x y z
N MET A 1 20.24 -26.11 47.01
CA MET A 1 21.16 -27.25 47.29
C MET A 1 21.42 -27.96 45.96
N LYS A 2 22.70 -28.09 45.56
CA LYS A 2 23.15 -28.68 44.28
C LYS A 2 22.42 -30.00 43.96
N ARG A 3 21.90 -30.19 42.73
CA ARG A 3 21.68 -31.52 42.15
C ARG A 3 22.07 -31.58 40.68
N LYS A 4 22.91 -32.59 40.41
CA LYS A 4 23.52 -33.00 39.14
C LYS A 4 22.46 -33.53 38.17
N PHE A 5 22.59 -33.22 36.89
CA PHE A 5 21.96 -33.98 35.80
C PHE A 5 22.90 -35.13 35.40
N GLN A 6 22.39 -36.37 35.42
CA GLN A 6 23.00 -37.56 34.81
C GLN A 6 22.43 -37.77 33.41
N GLY A 7 23.28 -38.22 32.49
CA GLY A 7 23.03 -38.21 31.05
C GLY A 7 22.39 -39.46 30.44
N ALA A 8 21.81 -39.18 29.27
CA ALA A 8 21.79 -39.92 28.00
C ALA A 8 21.19 -41.35 27.91
N ARG A 9 20.19 -41.48 27.02
CA ARG A 9 20.24 -42.39 25.86
C ARG A 9 19.58 -41.74 24.64
N THR A 10 20.30 -41.80 23.53
CA THR A 10 19.98 -41.32 22.19
C THR A 10 19.30 -42.40 21.33
N SER A 11 18.37 -41.99 20.48
CA SER A 11 18.06 -42.66 19.21
C SER A 11 17.90 -41.60 18.13
N GLY A 12 18.74 -41.67 17.08
CA GLY A 12 18.67 -40.80 15.89
C GLY A 12 17.35 -40.98 15.12
N THR A 13 16.99 -40.17 14.13
CA THR A 13 17.78 -39.45 13.12
C THR A 13 16.88 -38.41 12.44
N SER A 14 17.38 -37.20 12.22
CA SER A 14 17.19 -36.46 10.96
C SER A 14 18.25 -35.36 10.92
N ALA A 15 19.11 -35.37 9.90
CA ALA A 15 20.04 -34.29 9.64
C ALA A 15 19.21 -33.04 9.28
N GLU A 16 19.07 -32.13 10.24
CA GLU A 16 18.46 -30.82 10.01
C GLU A 16 19.35 -30.04 9.04
N GLN A 17 18.75 -29.56 7.95
CA GLN A 17 19.33 -28.50 7.12
C GLN A 17 19.70 -27.31 8.02
N PRO A 18 20.80 -26.58 7.76
CA PRO A 18 21.14 -25.41 8.53
C PRO A 18 19.95 -24.43 8.47
N SER A 19 19.35 -24.19 9.62
CA SER A 19 18.21 -23.30 9.79
C SER A 19 18.60 -21.91 9.29
N SER A 20 17.96 -21.47 8.21
CA SER A 20 18.12 -20.10 7.71
C SER A 20 17.66 -19.11 8.79
N MET A 21 18.38 -18.00 8.95
CA MET A 21 18.06 -16.86 9.83
C MET A 21 16.79 -16.10 9.37
N ASN A 22 15.67 -16.82 9.32
CA ASN A 22 14.37 -16.26 8.96
C ASN A 22 13.66 -15.77 10.23
N PRO A 23 13.20 -14.50 10.25
CA PRO A 23 12.37 -13.96 11.31
C PRO A 23 11.09 -14.77 11.55
N ARG A 24 10.71 -14.99 12.82
CA ARG A 24 9.36 -15.43 13.18
C ARG A 24 8.35 -14.29 13.16
N LEU A 25 8.79 -13.06 13.42
CA LEU A 25 7.92 -11.90 13.22
C LEU A 25 7.46 -11.88 11.76
N THR A 26 6.14 -11.85 11.57
CA THR A 26 5.56 -11.63 10.24
C THR A 26 5.93 -10.24 9.73
N ARG A 27 5.92 -10.04 8.40
CA ARG A 27 6.12 -8.70 7.81
C ARG A 27 5.15 -7.66 8.37
N SER A 28 3.92 -8.06 8.69
CA SER A 28 2.92 -7.21 9.35
C SER A 28 3.41 -6.72 10.72
N GLN A 29 3.82 -7.65 11.58
CA GLN A 29 4.30 -7.33 12.93
C GLN A 29 5.57 -6.46 12.90
N GLN A 30 6.53 -6.78 12.03
CA GLN A 30 7.73 -5.96 11.88
C GLN A 30 7.38 -4.52 11.49
N ARG A 31 6.46 -4.34 10.53
CA ARG A 31 6.04 -3.01 10.10
C ARG A 31 5.32 -2.24 11.20
N THR A 32 4.45 -2.87 11.98
CA THR A 32 3.81 -2.15 13.08
C THR A 32 4.78 -1.81 14.21
N ILE A 33 5.81 -2.62 14.43
CA ILE A 33 6.90 -2.23 15.35
C ILE A 33 7.67 -1.03 14.78
N CYS A 34 8.07 -1.08 13.50
CA CYS A 34 8.77 0.01 12.83
C CYS A 34 7.96 1.31 12.88
N SER A 35 6.66 1.30 12.55
CA SER A 35 5.81 2.50 12.55
C SER A 35 5.75 3.19 13.92
N GLN A 36 5.97 2.46 15.00
CA GLN A 36 5.98 2.98 16.37
C GLN A 36 7.35 3.50 16.80
N LEU A 37 8.42 2.94 16.24
CA LEU A 37 9.80 3.35 16.50
C LEU A 37 10.29 4.46 15.57
N GLY A 38 9.50 4.83 14.57
CA GLY A 38 9.83 5.84 13.58
C GLY A 38 10.43 5.25 12.30
N HIS A 39 11.33 5.99 11.65
CA HIS A 39 11.90 5.59 10.36
C HIS A 39 13.04 4.57 10.56
N VAL A 40 12.67 3.33 10.87
CA VAL A 40 13.63 2.27 11.20
C VAL A 40 13.31 0.96 10.48
N LYS A 41 14.34 0.14 10.28
CA LYS A 41 14.25 -1.27 9.85
C LYS A 41 14.75 -2.21 10.94
N LEU A 42 14.19 -3.41 10.98
CA LEU A 42 14.59 -4.47 11.91
C LEU A 42 15.52 -5.46 11.22
N GLN A 43 16.76 -5.55 11.68
CA GLN A 43 17.73 -6.55 11.21
C GLN A 43 17.87 -7.66 12.28
N LEU A 44 17.54 -8.90 11.94
CA LEU A 44 17.64 -10.02 12.88
C LEU A 44 19.11 -10.31 13.23
N LEU A 45 19.50 -10.11 14.50
CA LEU A 45 20.85 -10.35 15.02
C LEU A 45 20.97 -11.72 15.68
N TYR A 46 19.93 -12.13 16.40
CA TYR A 46 19.94 -13.32 17.23
C TYR A 46 18.62 -14.07 17.12
N LYS A 47 18.72 -15.40 17.05
CA LYS A 47 17.60 -16.35 17.10
C LYS A 47 18.03 -17.53 17.97
N ALA A 48 17.33 -17.80 19.06
CA ALA A 48 17.74 -18.80 20.05
C ALA A 48 17.73 -20.24 19.49
N SER A 49 16.82 -20.57 18.58
CA SER A 49 16.83 -21.88 17.90
C SER A 49 18.06 -22.11 17.01
N ILE A 50 18.74 -21.05 16.57
CA ILE A 50 19.95 -21.13 15.73
C ILE A 50 21.21 -20.98 16.59
N HIS A 51 21.21 -20.03 17.52
CA HIS A 51 22.38 -19.64 18.29
C HIS A 51 22.46 -20.27 19.68
N GLY A 52 21.38 -20.91 20.14
CA GLY A 52 21.26 -21.56 21.44
C GLY A 52 20.64 -20.67 22.52
N PHE A 53 19.84 -21.25 23.40
CA PHE A 53 19.07 -20.57 24.47
C PHE A 53 19.92 -20.16 25.70
N THR A 54 21.16 -19.73 25.49
CA THR A 54 22.06 -19.36 26.59
C THR A 54 22.31 -17.87 26.63
N GLY A 55 22.46 -17.29 27.83
CA GLY A 55 22.86 -15.89 27.98
C GLY A 55 24.17 -15.57 27.28
N ALA A 56 25.13 -16.50 27.27
CA ALA A 56 26.40 -16.33 26.55
C ALA A 56 26.21 -16.18 25.03
N ALA A 57 25.35 -16.99 24.41
CA ALA A 57 25.04 -16.88 22.98
C ALA A 57 24.34 -15.56 22.63
N PHE A 58 23.45 -15.09 23.52
CA PHE A 58 22.83 -13.77 23.41
C PHE A 58 23.88 -12.66 23.48
N HIS A 59 24.68 -12.61 24.55
CA HIS A 59 25.66 -11.55 24.78
C HIS A 59 26.73 -11.49 23.69
N GLN A 60 27.17 -12.64 23.16
CA GLN A 60 28.12 -12.70 22.03
C GLN A 60 27.63 -11.94 20.79
N ARG A 61 26.31 -11.85 20.58
CA ARG A 61 25.73 -11.28 19.35
C ARG A 61 25.05 -9.94 19.56
N CYS A 62 24.50 -9.68 20.74
CA CYS A 62 23.63 -8.54 21.01
C CYS A 62 24.34 -7.41 21.77
N ASP A 63 25.44 -7.69 22.48
CA ASP A 63 26.17 -6.64 23.23
C ASP A 63 26.63 -5.51 22.30
N ASN A 64 26.42 -4.27 22.74
CA ASN A 64 26.73 -3.04 21.99
C ASN A 64 26.03 -2.89 20.62
N ARG A 65 24.92 -3.60 20.37
CA ARG A 65 24.13 -3.51 19.12
C ARG A 65 22.86 -2.67 19.23
N SER A 66 22.80 -1.74 20.18
CA SER A 66 21.63 -0.87 20.36
C SER A 66 21.46 0.17 19.24
N PRO A 67 20.23 0.67 19.00
CA PRO A 67 18.96 0.26 19.62
C PRO A 67 18.50 -1.13 19.15
N THR A 68 17.75 -1.86 19.99
CA THR A 68 17.28 -3.23 19.67
C THR A 68 15.82 -3.45 20.03
N VAL A 69 15.16 -4.35 19.30
CA VAL A 69 13.88 -4.97 19.68
C VAL A 69 14.12 -6.43 20.03
N SER A 70 13.74 -6.83 21.24
CA SER A 70 13.79 -8.23 21.68
C SER A 70 12.38 -8.83 21.69
N VAL A 71 12.21 -10.03 21.16
CA VAL A 71 10.92 -10.73 21.06
C VAL A 71 11.05 -12.16 21.59
N GLY A 72 10.17 -12.52 22.53
CA GLY A 72 10.01 -13.87 23.07
C GLY A 72 8.73 -14.52 22.56
N TYR A 73 8.79 -15.84 22.39
CA TYR A 73 7.68 -16.69 21.99
C TYR A 73 7.56 -17.85 22.97
N ASN A 74 6.37 -18.20 23.44
CA ASN A 74 6.17 -19.36 24.31
C ASN A 74 5.18 -20.39 23.71
N ALA A 75 5.05 -21.54 24.38
CA ALA A 75 4.22 -22.65 23.88
C ALA A 75 2.72 -22.35 24.02
N SER A 76 2.37 -21.43 24.92
CA SER A 76 1.00 -20.93 25.11
C SER A 76 0.56 -19.95 24.01
N GLY A 77 1.41 -19.69 23.00
CA GLY A 77 1.10 -18.85 21.85
C GLY A 77 1.29 -17.34 22.07
N PHE A 78 1.90 -16.94 23.19
CA PHE A 78 2.19 -15.54 23.47
C PHE A 78 3.44 -15.11 22.71
N VAL A 79 3.34 -13.93 22.09
CA VAL A 79 4.47 -13.17 21.55
C VAL A 79 4.58 -11.92 22.40
N PHE A 80 5.78 -11.59 22.87
CA PHE A 80 5.99 -10.44 23.74
C PHE A 80 7.40 -9.92 23.56
N GLY A 81 7.64 -8.67 23.93
CA GLY A 81 8.92 -8.06 23.63
C GLY A 81 9.10 -6.67 24.20
N GLY A 82 10.23 -6.07 23.85
CA GLY A 82 10.55 -4.71 24.26
C GLY A 82 11.58 -4.07 23.33
N TYR A 83 11.53 -2.75 23.27
CA TYR A 83 12.52 -1.94 22.58
C TYR A 83 13.45 -1.31 23.62
N THR A 84 14.72 -1.11 23.26
CA THR A 84 15.64 -0.36 24.10
C THR A 84 16.68 0.36 23.24
N LYS A 85 16.99 1.60 23.62
CA LYS A 85 18.13 2.37 23.07
C LYS A 85 19.43 2.08 23.81
N GLN A 86 19.34 1.46 24.98
CA GLN A 86 20.48 1.17 25.83
C GLN A 86 21.21 -0.09 25.33
N PRO A 87 22.55 -0.11 25.27
CA PRO A 87 23.31 -1.29 24.88
C PRO A 87 23.19 -2.39 25.93
N PHE A 88 23.14 -3.65 25.49
CA PHE A 88 23.32 -4.78 26.39
C PHE A 88 24.77 -4.85 26.87
N SER A 89 24.96 -5.25 28.13
CA SER A 89 26.27 -5.43 28.76
C SER A 89 26.25 -6.61 29.73
N GLN A 90 27.40 -7.25 29.92
CA GLN A 90 27.56 -8.43 30.78
C GLN A 90 27.61 -8.12 32.29
N SER A 91 27.47 -6.84 32.69
CA SER A 91 27.72 -6.39 34.07
C SER A 91 26.62 -6.73 35.08
N GLY A 92 25.65 -7.59 34.75
CA GLY A 92 24.67 -8.09 35.71
C GLY A 92 24.03 -9.41 35.26
N ASN A 93 23.71 -10.29 36.21
CA ASN A 93 22.88 -11.50 36.01
C ASN A 93 21.40 -11.15 35.72
N SER A 94 21.14 -10.00 35.09
CA SER A 94 19.82 -9.40 34.94
C SER A 94 19.48 -9.37 33.45
N GLY A 95 18.22 -9.69 33.13
CA GLY A 95 17.71 -9.59 31.76
C GLY A 95 17.76 -8.16 31.19
N PRO A 96 17.40 -8.00 29.91
CA PRO A 96 17.44 -6.71 29.21
C PRO A 96 16.63 -5.61 29.94
N TYR A 97 17.21 -4.41 30.05
CA TYR A 97 16.55 -3.22 30.59
C TYR A 97 15.85 -2.44 29.46
N PHE A 98 14.53 -2.29 29.57
CA PHE A 98 13.68 -1.64 28.55
C PHE A 98 13.16 -0.25 28.98
N GLY A 99 13.77 0.38 29.99
CA GLY A 99 13.23 1.51 30.75
C GLY A 99 13.19 2.89 30.06
N GLU A 100 12.95 2.97 28.76
CA GLU A 100 12.72 4.24 28.05
C GLU A 100 11.60 4.19 26.99
N ALA A 101 11.31 3.04 26.39
CA ALA A 101 10.15 2.84 25.51
C ALA A 101 9.90 1.34 25.29
N LEU A 102 8.70 0.84 25.60
CA LEU A 102 8.37 -0.59 25.49
C LEU A 102 7.33 -0.84 24.39
N VAL A 103 7.64 -1.78 23.51
CA VAL A 103 6.75 -2.25 22.43
C VAL A 103 6.39 -3.71 22.68
N LEU A 104 5.11 -3.99 22.91
CA LEU A 104 4.62 -5.35 23.17
C LEU A 104 3.80 -5.85 21.97
N VAL A 105 4.00 -7.12 21.61
CA VAL A 105 3.29 -7.77 20.49
C VAL A 105 2.35 -8.85 21.02
N TYR A 106 1.46 -8.46 21.93
CA TYR A 106 0.57 -9.40 22.64
C TYR A 106 -0.57 -9.91 21.76
N GLY A 107 -0.83 -11.24 21.77
CA GLY A 107 -1.95 -11.82 21.02
C GLY A 107 -1.92 -11.50 19.52
N ASN A 108 -0.73 -11.35 18.94
CA ASN A 108 -0.48 -10.84 17.58
C ASN A 108 -0.93 -9.38 17.34
N GLN A 109 -1.23 -8.62 18.38
CA GLN A 109 -1.48 -7.19 18.36
C GLN A 109 -0.23 -6.46 18.90
N SER A 110 0.37 -5.63 18.05
CA SER A 110 1.47 -4.73 18.43
C SER A 110 0.92 -3.51 19.15
N VAL A 111 0.74 -3.62 20.46
CA VAL A 111 0.30 -2.52 21.31
C VAL A 111 1.53 -1.90 21.97
N VAL A 112 1.73 -0.61 21.75
CA VAL A 112 2.82 0.14 22.40
C VAL A 112 2.36 0.56 23.77
N HIS A 113 3.14 0.17 24.77
CA HIS A 113 2.91 0.56 26.15
C HIS A 113 4.18 1.18 26.69
N SER A 114 4.35 2.48 26.45
CA SER A 114 5.40 3.25 27.11
C SER A 114 4.87 3.78 28.44
N ASN A 115 5.41 3.29 29.56
CA ASN A 115 5.24 3.94 30.86
C ASN A 115 6.63 4.35 31.33
N THR A 116 6.83 5.63 31.63
CA THR A 116 8.11 6.19 32.14
C THR A 116 8.36 5.82 33.61
N GLY A 117 8.00 4.59 34.01
CA GLY A 117 8.18 4.03 35.35
C GLY A 117 9.09 2.80 35.34
N ASN A 118 9.60 2.43 36.51
CA ASN A 118 10.61 1.37 36.67
C ASN A 118 10.12 -0.08 36.46
N TYR A 119 8.83 -0.31 36.13
CA TYR A 119 8.24 -1.65 36.06
C TYR A 119 7.12 -1.77 35.02
N TYR A 120 6.92 -3.00 34.51
CA TYR A 120 5.82 -3.36 33.62
C TYR A 120 4.46 -3.12 34.30
N ASN A 121 3.50 -2.52 33.59
CA ASN A 121 2.12 -2.39 34.07
C ASN A 121 1.24 -3.60 33.67
N PHE A 122 1.86 -4.72 33.30
CA PHE A 122 1.20 -5.97 32.92
C PHE A 122 1.47 -7.03 33.97
N SER A 123 0.46 -7.86 34.26
CA SER A 123 0.72 -9.06 35.03
C SER A 123 1.53 -10.07 34.19
N ALA A 124 2.25 -10.98 34.85
CA ALA A 124 2.92 -12.10 34.19
C ALA A 124 1.94 -12.97 33.38
N THR A 125 0.69 -13.07 33.85
CA THR A 125 -0.42 -13.72 33.14
C THR A 125 -0.73 -13.01 31.81
N ASP A 126 -0.81 -11.68 31.81
CA ASP A 126 -1.14 -10.91 30.61
C ASP A 126 0.02 -10.90 29.61
N MET A 127 1.26 -10.83 30.11
CA MET A 127 2.44 -10.72 29.23
C MET A 127 2.82 -12.05 28.57
N HIS A 128 2.75 -13.16 29.31
CA HIS A 128 3.23 -14.46 28.82
C HIS A 128 2.43 -15.64 29.38
N GLY A 129 1.21 -15.45 29.88
CA GLY A 129 0.35 -16.54 30.35
C GLY A 129 0.89 -17.29 31.56
N ASN A 130 1.80 -16.69 32.35
CA ASN A 130 2.62 -17.37 33.37
C ASN A 130 3.52 -18.49 32.83
N ASP A 131 3.70 -18.58 31.50
CA ASP A 131 4.61 -19.51 30.85
C ASP A 131 5.92 -18.80 30.48
N LEU A 132 6.94 -19.04 31.29
CA LEU A 132 8.29 -18.48 31.13
C LEU A 132 9.16 -19.31 30.16
N GLN A 133 8.68 -20.45 29.67
CA GLN A 133 9.47 -21.28 28.76
C GLN A 133 9.38 -20.74 27.34
N LEU A 134 10.47 -20.13 26.90
CA LEU A 134 10.59 -19.63 25.54
C LEU A 134 10.75 -20.80 24.56
N THR A 135 9.85 -20.88 23.58
CA THR A 135 10.02 -21.70 22.38
C THR A 135 10.92 -21.04 21.36
N GLU A 136 11.08 -19.70 21.44
CA GLU A 136 12.01 -18.93 20.63
C GLU A 136 12.31 -17.58 21.31
N CYS A 137 13.50 -17.04 21.04
CA CYS A 137 13.84 -15.65 21.32
C CYS A 137 14.58 -15.03 20.14
N GLU A 138 14.10 -13.89 19.67
CA GLU A 138 14.68 -13.13 18.57
C GLU A 138 15.10 -11.73 19.04
N VAL A 139 16.25 -11.25 18.56
CA VAL A 139 16.70 -9.88 18.81
C VAL A 139 17.00 -9.24 17.48
N TYR A 140 16.43 -8.05 17.27
CA TYR A 140 16.56 -7.27 16.07
C TYR A 140 17.34 -6.00 16.38
N GLN A 141 18.37 -5.69 15.59
CA GLN A 141 18.93 -4.35 15.54
C GLN A 141 17.92 -3.42 14.90
N VAL A 142 17.72 -2.27 15.51
CA VAL A 142 16.93 -1.18 14.94
C VAL A 142 17.90 -0.26 14.23
N GLU A 143 17.90 -0.31 12.91
CA GLU A 143 18.71 0.56 12.08
C GLU A 143 17.81 1.68 11.54
N GLU A 144 18.26 2.93 11.62
CA GLU A 144 17.60 4.02 10.89
C GLU A 144 17.62 3.70 9.40
N THR A 145 16.48 3.82 8.75
CA THR A 145 16.43 3.67 7.30
C THR A 145 17.05 4.92 6.67
N PRO A 146 18.14 4.79 5.88
CA PRO A 146 18.83 5.95 5.33
C PRO A 146 17.94 6.61 4.28
N GLU A 147 17.71 7.90 4.44
CA GLU A 147 17.00 8.70 3.44
C GLU A 147 17.92 9.11 2.30
N PHE A 148 17.36 9.26 1.11
CA PHE A 148 18.15 9.74 -0.01
C PHE A 148 18.37 11.24 0.11
N GLU A 149 19.64 11.65 0.11
CA GLU A 149 20.05 13.06 0.09
C GLU A 149 19.40 13.80 -1.10
N LYS A 150 19.39 13.14 -2.27
CA LYS A 150 18.72 13.62 -3.48
C LYS A 150 17.52 12.74 -3.82
N PRO A 151 16.40 13.33 -4.28
CA PRO A 151 15.22 12.54 -4.57
C PRO A 151 15.46 11.57 -5.74
N TRP A 152 15.02 10.31 -5.63
CA TRP A 152 15.22 9.31 -6.71
C TRP A 152 14.31 9.55 -7.93
N ARG A 153 13.29 10.40 -7.79
CA ARG A 153 12.57 11.02 -8.91
C ARG A 153 12.59 12.53 -8.72
N PRO A 154 13.10 13.29 -9.70
CA PRO A 154 13.11 14.73 -9.60
C PRO A 154 11.67 15.26 -9.62
N MET A 155 11.39 16.24 -8.75
CA MET A 155 10.11 16.93 -8.71
C MET A 155 10.34 18.39 -8.32
N VAL A 156 9.63 19.29 -8.99
CA VAL A 156 9.68 20.73 -8.75
C VAL A 156 8.44 21.11 -7.94
N TRP A 157 8.66 21.71 -6.78
CA TRP A 157 7.62 21.98 -5.77
C TRP A 157 7.27 23.48 -5.71
N GLU A 158 6.89 24.04 -6.85
CA GLU A 158 6.69 25.47 -7.03
C GLU A 158 5.28 25.79 -7.56
N SER A 159 4.70 26.89 -7.10
CA SER A 159 3.36 27.35 -7.53
C SER A 159 3.28 27.64 -9.04
N GLU A 160 4.38 28.08 -9.65
CA GLU A 160 4.49 28.27 -11.10
C GLU A 160 4.36 26.93 -11.81
N LYS A 161 5.06 25.89 -11.34
CA LYS A 161 4.95 24.54 -11.90
C LYS A 161 3.54 23.99 -11.79
N ARG A 162 2.89 24.16 -10.64
CA ARG A 162 1.47 23.80 -10.44
C ARG A 162 0.59 24.46 -11.51
N THR A 163 0.76 25.76 -11.72
CA THR A 163 -0.04 26.54 -12.70
C THR A 163 0.23 26.09 -14.13
N GLU A 164 1.50 25.86 -14.49
CA GLU A 164 1.92 25.31 -15.78
C GLU A 164 1.23 23.96 -16.05
N MET A 165 1.27 23.03 -15.09
CA MET A 165 0.64 21.71 -15.21
C MET A 165 -0.88 21.82 -15.37
N MET A 166 -1.54 22.67 -14.57
CA MET A 166 -2.98 22.91 -14.71
C MET A 166 -3.33 23.46 -16.10
N ASN A 167 -2.53 24.37 -16.65
CA ASN A 167 -2.77 24.93 -17.98
C ASN A 167 -2.53 23.89 -19.08
N SER A 168 -1.45 23.10 -18.97
CA SER A 168 -1.16 22.01 -19.90
C SER A 168 -2.29 20.97 -19.93
N LEU A 169 -2.90 20.64 -18.79
CA LEU A 169 -4.02 19.71 -18.73
C LEU A 169 -5.31 20.29 -19.31
N LYS A 170 -5.53 21.61 -19.20
CA LYS A 170 -6.67 22.30 -19.83
C LYS A 170 -6.55 22.36 -21.35
N SER A 171 -5.33 22.46 -21.87
CA SER A 171 -5.04 22.53 -23.31
C SER A 171 -4.79 21.17 -23.96
N TYR A 172 -4.70 20.09 -23.17
CA TYR A 172 -4.48 18.76 -23.70
C TYR A 172 -5.65 18.34 -24.61
N CYS A 173 -5.30 17.68 -25.72
CA CYS A 173 -6.22 17.07 -26.66
C CYS A 173 -5.75 15.63 -26.88
N PRO A 174 -6.63 14.62 -26.79
CA PRO A 174 -6.27 13.24 -27.11
C PRO A 174 -5.65 13.14 -28.51
N ALA A 175 -4.71 12.21 -28.69
CA ALA A 175 -4.05 11.97 -29.98
C ALA A 175 -5.06 11.68 -31.11
N ASP A 176 -6.17 11.02 -30.80
CA ASP A 176 -7.32 10.90 -31.70
C ASP A 176 -8.21 12.14 -31.59
N HIS A 177 -8.14 13.02 -32.58
CA HIS A 177 -8.93 14.27 -32.64
C HIS A 177 -10.46 14.05 -32.71
N SER A 178 -10.94 12.83 -32.93
CA SER A 178 -12.37 12.50 -32.83
C SER A 178 -12.85 12.41 -31.38
N LEU A 179 -11.94 12.29 -30.41
CA LEU A 179 -12.24 12.21 -28.98
C LEU A 179 -11.91 13.50 -28.26
N SER A 180 -12.88 13.99 -27.48
CA SER A 180 -12.70 15.17 -26.62
C SER A 180 -12.16 14.84 -25.22
N GLN A 181 -12.29 13.59 -24.76
CA GLN A 181 -11.89 13.17 -23.41
C GLN A 181 -11.40 11.72 -23.38
N ALA A 182 -10.34 11.46 -22.61
CA ALA A 182 -9.90 10.10 -22.31
C ALA A 182 -10.63 9.54 -21.07
N ARG A 183 -11.08 8.27 -21.11
CA ARG A 183 -11.70 7.58 -19.97
C ARG A 183 -10.68 6.74 -19.22
N VAL A 184 -10.58 6.98 -17.92
CA VAL A 184 -9.65 6.29 -17.03
C VAL A 184 -10.44 5.56 -15.96
N LEU A 185 -10.27 4.23 -15.89
CA LEU A 185 -10.96 3.38 -14.93
C LEU A 185 -10.15 3.22 -13.64
N LEU A 186 -10.75 3.57 -12.50
CA LEU A 186 -10.15 3.40 -11.18
C LEU A 186 -10.61 2.06 -10.60
N ILE A 187 -9.69 1.10 -10.40
CA ILE A 187 -9.96 -0.20 -9.79
C ILE A 187 -9.12 -0.35 -8.53
N GLY A 188 -9.67 -0.91 -7.47
CA GLY A 188 -8.90 -1.16 -6.26
C GLY A 188 -9.75 -1.61 -5.08
N PRO A 189 -9.11 -2.06 -3.98
CA PRO A 189 -9.81 -2.52 -2.78
C PRO A 189 -10.76 -1.48 -2.17
N VAL A 190 -11.68 -1.94 -1.33
CA VAL A 190 -12.48 -1.06 -0.48
C VAL A 190 -11.55 -0.20 0.40
N GLY A 191 -11.84 1.10 0.48
CA GLY A 191 -11.06 2.05 1.29
C GLY A 191 -9.70 2.46 0.69
N ALA A 192 -9.36 2.04 -0.54
CA ALA A 192 -8.09 2.41 -1.17
C ALA A 192 -8.02 3.88 -1.65
N GLY A 193 -9.13 4.61 -1.64
CA GLY A 193 -9.14 6.04 -2.00
C GLY A 193 -9.47 6.35 -3.47
N LYS A 194 -10.25 5.51 -4.15
CA LYS A 194 -10.72 5.77 -5.54
C LYS A 194 -11.59 7.02 -5.64
N SER A 195 -12.66 7.08 -4.85
CA SER A 195 -13.60 8.20 -4.82
C SER A 195 -12.97 9.47 -4.25
N SER A 196 -12.09 9.33 -3.23
CA SER A 196 -11.34 10.47 -2.69
C SER A 196 -10.31 11.02 -3.66
N PHE A 197 -9.71 10.18 -4.51
CA PHE A 197 -8.83 10.65 -5.58
C PHE A 197 -9.61 11.53 -6.58
N PHE A 198 -10.78 11.09 -7.05
CA PHE A 198 -11.62 11.94 -7.91
C PHE A 198 -11.95 13.28 -7.23
N ASN A 199 -12.39 13.26 -5.97
CA ASN A 199 -12.68 14.46 -5.20
C ASN A 199 -11.46 15.38 -5.12
N SER A 200 -10.27 14.82 -4.91
CA SER A 200 -9.01 15.56 -4.84
C SER A 200 -8.70 16.27 -6.16
N ILE A 201 -8.79 15.56 -7.29
CA ILE A 201 -8.60 16.17 -8.63
C ILE A 201 -9.63 17.27 -8.87
N ASN A 202 -10.90 16.99 -8.59
CA ASN A 202 -11.96 18.00 -8.74
C ASN A 202 -11.69 19.23 -7.86
N SER A 203 -11.15 19.04 -6.66
CA SER A 203 -10.80 20.13 -5.74
C SER A 203 -9.71 21.04 -6.31
N VAL A 204 -8.63 20.47 -6.88
CA VAL A 204 -7.54 21.21 -7.53
C VAL A 204 -8.08 22.17 -8.59
N PHE A 205 -9.00 21.70 -9.45
CA PHE A 205 -9.56 22.51 -10.53
C PHE A 205 -10.71 23.43 -10.09
N ARG A 206 -11.38 23.14 -8.97
CA ARG A 206 -12.40 24.05 -8.40
C ARG A 206 -11.81 25.13 -7.49
N GLY A 207 -10.60 24.94 -6.99
CA GLY A 207 -9.91 25.88 -6.11
C GLY A 207 -10.29 25.78 -4.63
N HIS A 208 -10.98 24.72 -4.21
CA HIS A 208 -11.33 24.41 -2.82
C HIS A 208 -11.62 22.92 -2.69
N VAL A 209 -11.55 22.35 -1.47
CA VAL A 209 -11.83 20.94 -1.23
C VAL A 209 -13.31 20.62 -1.52
N THR A 210 -13.56 19.49 -2.21
CA THR A 210 -14.89 19.07 -2.69
C THR A 210 -15.19 17.63 -2.32
N ASN A 211 -16.47 17.30 -2.11
CA ASN A 211 -16.95 15.96 -1.79
C ASN A 211 -18.10 15.53 -2.72
N GLN A 212 -17.85 15.50 -4.03
CA GLN A 212 -18.88 15.17 -5.02
C GLN A 212 -19.10 13.64 -5.16
N ALA A 213 -18.03 12.84 -5.09
CA ALA A 213 -18.14 11.40 -4.94
C ALA A 213 -18.25 11.04 -3.45
N ILE A 214 -19.04 10.00 -3.16
CA ILE A 214 -19.21 9.49 -1.80
C ILE A 214 -17.89 8.80 -1.39
N ALA A 215 -17.13 9.45 -0.51
CA ALA A 215 -15.88 8.95 0.04
C ALA A 215 -16.01 8.83 1.57
N GLY A 216 -15.37 7.81 2.15
CA GLY A 216 -15.41 7.56 3.59
C GLY A 216 -14.88 6.16 3.94
N SER A 217 -14.85 5.87 5.24
CA SER A 217 -14.46 4.56 5.76
C SER A 217 -15.68 3.77 6.21
N SER A 218 -15.85 2.57 5.66
CA SER A 218 -16.89 1.61 6.04
C SER A 218 -16.34 0.19 5.89
N ALA A 219 -16.95 -0.77 6.58
CA ALA A 219 -16.60 -2.18 6.45
C ALA A 219 -16.87 -2.73 5.03
N THR A 220 -17.84 -2.16 4.33
CA THR A 220 -18.23 -2.50 2.95
C THR A 220 -18.07 -1.30 2.01
N SER A 221 -18.10 -1.53 0.70
CA SER A 221 -17.97 -0.46 -0.28
C SER A 221 -19.08 0.59 -0.16
N LEU A 222 -18.70 1.86 0.04
CA LEU A 222 -19.64 2.99 -0.02
C LEU A 222 -20.07 3.29 -1.46
N THR A 223 -19.14 3.14 -2.40
CA THR A 223 -19.44 3.22 -3.83
C THR A 223 -20.07 1.90 -4.25
N THR A 224 -21.37 1.93 -4.52
CA THR A 224 -22.14 0.75 -4.98
C THR A 224 -22.59 0.88 -6.43
N GLN A 225 -22.32 2.03 -7.07
CA GLN A 225 -22.64 2.31 -8.46
C GLN A 225 -21.37 2.55 -9.27
N PHE A 226 -21.40 2.19 -10.55
CA PHE A 226 -20.45 2.67 -11.54
C PHE A 226 -20.72 4.15 -11.82
N ARG A 227 -19.70 4.99 -11.65
CA ARG A 227 -19.84 6.44 -11.80
C ARG A 227 -18.78 6.99 -12.72
N THR A 228 -19.21 7.73 -13.74
CA THR A 228 -18.31 8.45 -14.65
C THR A 228 -18.32 9.92 -14.30
N TYR A 229 -17.17 10.46 -13.89
CA TYR A 229 -17.04 11.85 -13.49
C TYR A 229 -16.19 12.64 -14.49
N SER A 230 -16.79 13.66 -15.08
CA SER A 230 -16.06 14.67 -15.84
C SER A 230 -15.57 15.76 -14.89
N VAL A 231 -14.27 16.03 -14.92
CA VAL A 231 -13.67 17.17 -14.19
C VAL A 231 -13.86 18.44 -15.03
N LYS A 232 -14.10 19.59 -14.38
CA LYS A 232 -14.26 20.88 -15.05
C LYS A 232 -13.19 21.86 -14.60
N SER A 233 -12.76 22.74 -15.50
CA SER A 233 -11.83 23.84 -15.17
C SER A 233 -12.53 24.96 -14.40
N GLY A 234 -12.87 24.72 -13.14
CA GLY A 234 -13.68 25.60 -12.28
C GLY A 234 -15.16 25.20 -12.27
N ARG A 235 -15.98 25.89 -11.46
CA ARG A 235 -17.40 25.52 -11.22
C ARG A 235 -18.23 25.44 -12.52
N GLU A 236 -18.04 26.40 -13.41
CA GLU A 236 -18.75 26.51 -14.70
C GLU A 236 -17.81 26.45 -15.91
N GLY A 237 -16.58 25.98 -15.68
CA GLY A 237 -15.59 25.87 -16.74
C GLY A 237 -15.88 24.75 -17.74
N LYS A 238 -15.12 24.76 -18.84
CA LYS A 238 -15.13 23.67 -19.82
C LYS A 238 -14.70 22.35 -19.16
N PRO A 239 -15.25 21.21 -19.63
CA PRO A 239 -14.74 19.90 -19.25
C PRO A 239 -13.26 19.78 -19.56
N LEU A 240 -12.51 19.16 -18.65
CA LEU A 240 -11.15 18.73 -18.92
C LEU A 240 -11.17 17.50 -19.84
N PRO A 241 -10.09 17.23 -20.58
CA PRO A 241 -9.98 16.11 -21.51
C PRO A 241 -9.81 14.75 -20.82
N ILE A 242 -10.37 14.58 -19.62
CA ILE A 242 -10.34 13.35 -18.85
C ILE A 242 -11.68 13.09 -18.16
N ILE A 243 -12.09 11.82 -18.17
CA ILE A 243 -13.21 11.28 -17.40
C ILE A 243 -12.63 10.22 -16.46
N LEU A 244 -12.88 10.39 -15.15
CA LEU A 244 -12.53 9.39 -14.15
C LEU A 244 -13.73 8.49 -13.91
N CYS A 245 -13.56 7.20 -14.13
CA CYS A 245 -14.58 6.19 -13.93
C CYS A 245 -14.32 5.49 -12.58
N ASP A 246 -15.16 5.78 -11.60
CA ASP A 246 -15.09 5.21 -10.25
C ASP A 246 -15.95 3.95 -10.14
N THR A 247 -15.47 2.98 -9.37
CA THR A 247 -16.09 1.66 -9.24
C THR A 247 -16.28 1.28 -7.78
N MET A 248 -17.15 0.28 -7.56
CA MET A 248 -17.20 -0.45 -6.31
C MET A 248 -15.84 -1.08 -5.99
N GLY A 249 -15.53 -1.21 -4.69
CA GLY A 249 -14.28 -1.81 -4.23
C GLY A 249 -14.16 -3.30 -4.55
N LEU A 250 -12.92 -3.75 -4.70
CA LEU A 250 -12.59 -5.17 -4.72
C LEU A 250 -12.62 -5.73 -3.30
N GLU A 251 -13.19 -6.91 -3.15
CA GLU A 251 -13.25 -7.67 -1.91
C GLU A 251 -12.64 -9.07 -2.11
N GLU A 252 -12.23 -9.70 -1.00
CA GLU A 252 -11.56 -11.00 -0.97
C GLU A 252 -12.51 -12.19 -1.11
N SER A 253 -13.75 -12.05 -0.62
CA SER A 253 -14.78 -13.09 -0.67
C SER A 253 -15.25 -13.32 -2.10
N THR A 254 -15.35 -14.59 -2.49
CA THR A 254 -15.96 -14.99 -3.76
C THR A 254 -17.43 -14.54 -3.79
N GLY A 255 -17.84 -13.82 -4.84
CA GLY A 255 -19.19 -13.24 -4.95
C GLY A 255 -19.40 -11.93 -4.18
N ALA A 256 -18.33 -11.31 -3.67
CA ALA A 256 -18.37 -9.99 -3.05
C ALA A 256 -17.47 -8.97 -3.79
N GLY A 257 -17.83 -7.69 -3.68
CA GLY A 257 -17.19 -6.60 -4.39
C GLY A 257 -17.40 -6.67 -5.91
N LEU A 258 -16.58 -5.94 -6.65
CA LEU A 258 -16.68 -5.85 -8.11
C LEU A 258 -16.35 -7.19 -8.80
N ASP A 259 -17.24 -7.63 -9.69
CA ASP A 259 -17.11 -8.87 -10.47
C ASP A 259 -16.26 -8.68 -11.73
N MET A 260 -15.64 -9.78 -12.20
CA MET A 260 -14.78 -9.78 -13.38
C MET A 260 -15.54 -9.46 -14.68
N ASP A 261 -16.76 -9.94 -14.85
CA ASP A 261 -17.56 -9.71 -16.06
C ASP A 261 -18.06 -8.27 -16.12
N ASP A 262 -18.37 -7.66 -14.97
CA ASP A 262 -18.65 -6.23 -14.88
C ASP A 262 -17.42 -5.41 -15.28
N ILE A 263 -16.22 -5.76 -14.81
CA ILE A 263 -14.97 -5.09 -15.23
C ILE A 263 -14.80 -5.16 -16.75
N ILE A 264 -14.98 -6.35 -17.34
CA ILE A 264 -14.86 -6.53 -18.80
C ILE A 264 -15.89 -5.66 -19.53
N SER A 265 -17.10 -5.60 -19.02
CA SER A 265 -18.19 -4.84 -19.62
C SER A 265 -17.94 -3.33 -19.52
N ILE A 266 -17.36 -2.86 -18.41
CA ILE A 266 -16.91 -1.46 -18.27
C ILE A 266 -15.80 -1.15 -19.27
N LEU A 267 -14.77 -2.00 -19.34
CA LEU A 267 -13.63 -1.79 -20.25
C LEU A 267 -14.09 -1.65 -21.71
N LYS A 268 -15.08 -2.44 -22.11
CA LYS A 268 -15.67 -2.40 -23.45
C LYS A 268 -16.65 -1.24 -23.68
N GLY A 269 -17.05 -0.50 -22.65
CA GLY A 269 -17.99 0.62 -22.76
C GLY A 269 -19.47 0.22 -22.74
N HIS A 270 -19.79 -0.99 -22.26
CA HIS A 270 -21.14 -1.50 -22.23
C HIS A 270 -21.99 -0.96 -21.05
N LEU A 271 -21.34 -0.59 -19.95
CA LEU A 271 -22.04 -0.14 -18.74
C LEU A 271 -22.40 1.35 -18.78
N PRO A 272 -23.67 1.71 -18.54
CA PRO A 272 -24.08 3.11 -18.45
C PRO A 272 -23.63 3.72 -17.12
N ASN A 273 -23.47 5.05 -17.11
CA ASN A 273 -23.26 5.79 -15.87
C ASN A 273 -24.41 5.56 -14.87
N CYS A 274 -24.08 5.52 -13.57
CA CYS A 274 -25.00 5.20 -12.47
C CYS A 274 -25.49 3.75 -12.44
N TYR A 275 -24.85 2.83 -13.18
CA TYR A 275 -25.18 1.41 -13.07
C TYR A 275 -24.97 0.92 -11.64
N GLN A 276 -26.00 0.33 -11.05
CA GLN A 276 -25.96 -0.27 -9.72
C GLN A 276 -25.35 -1.66 -9.82
N PHE A 277 -24.18 -1.87 -9.19
CA PHE A 277 -23.56 -3.19 -9.18
C PHE A 277 -24.42 -4.18 -8.42
N ASN A 278 -24.58 -5.37 -9.01
CA ASN A 278 -25.23 -6.49 -8.36
C ASN A 278 -24.19 -7.55 -7.98
N PRO A 279 -23.93 -7.78 -6.68
CA PRO A 279 -22.96 -8.78 -6.22
C PRO A 279 -23.27 -10.21 -6.66
N THR A 280 -24.53 -10.49 -7.01
CA THR A 280 -25.02 -11.84 -7.32
C THR A 280 -25.01 -12.19 -8.81
N ALA A 281 -25.01 -11.19 -9.70
CA ALA A 281 -24.99 -11.42 -11.14
C ALA A 281 -24.52 -10.17 -11.90
N PRO A 282 -23.60 -10.30 -12.88
CA PRO A 282 -23.17 -9.19 -13.72
C PRO A 282 -24.29 -8.70 -14.65
N LEU A 283 -24.11 -7.53 -15.25
CA LEU A 283 -25.10 -6.96 -16.17
C LEU A 283 -25.24 -7.79 -17.46
N HIS A 284 -26.44 -8.29 -17.75
CA HIS A 284 -26.74 -8.99 -19.01
C HIS A 284 -26.94 -8.02 -20.18
N SER A 285 -26.66 -8.47 -21.41
CA SER A 285 -26.76 -7.68 -22.65
C SER A 285 -28.17 -7.19 -22.99
N GLU A 286 -29.18 -7.81 -22.41
CA GLU A 286 -30.60 -7.47 -22.59
C GLU A 286 -31.09 -6.48 -21.53
N ALA A 287 -30.26 -6.17 -20.53
CA ALA A 287 -30.66 -5.28 -19.45
C ALA A 287 -30.86 -3.84 -19.94
N TYR A 288 -31.81 -3.15 -19.29
CA TYR A 288 -32.12 -1.76 -19.59
C TYR A 288 -30.88 -0.87 -19.35
N GLY A 289 -30.50 -0.09 -20.36
CA GLY A 289 -29.33 0.80 -20.31
C GLY A 289 -28.01 0.15 -20.76
N TYR A 290 -27.97 -1.16 -21.05
CA TYR A 290 -26.79 -1.81 -21.62
C TYR A 290 -26.48 -1.24 -23.01
N ASN A 291 -25.26 -0.73 -23.19
CA ASN A 291 -24.81 -0.23 -24.50
C ASN A 291 -24.39 -1.41 -25.39
N LYS A 292 -25.26 -1.80 -26.33
CA LYS A 292 -25.03 -2.94 -27.22
C LYS A 292 -23.92 -2.72 -28.24
N SER A 293 -23.63 -1.47 -28.61
CA SER A 293 -22.67 -1.12 -29.66
C SER A 293 -21.80 0.06 -29.21
N PRO A 294 -20.88 -0.16 -28.26
CA PRO A 294 -20.05 0.90 -27.71
C PRO A 294 -19.09 1.48 -28.74
N GLU A 295 -19.03 2.81 -28.81
CA GLU A 295 -18.08 3.54 -29.63
C GLU A 295 -16.74 3.67 -28.90
N LEU A 296 -15.71 4.18 -29.59
CA LEU A 296 -14.41 4.42 -28.96
C LEU A 296 -14.54 5.33 -27.73
N LYS A 297 -15.37 6.38 -27.80
CA LYS A 297 -15.63 7.32 -26.69
C LYS A 297 -16.24 6.67 -25.45
N ASP A 298 -16.81 5.47 -25.56
CA ASP A 298 -17.45 4.74 -24.47
C ASP A 298 -16.47 3.79 -23.77
N LYS A 299 -15.39 3.39 -24.45
CA LYS A 299 -14.38 2.44 -23.96
C LYS A 299 -13.45 3.09 -22.94
N ILE A 300 -12.78 2.24 -22.16
CA ILE A 300 -11.73 2.68 -21.24
C ILE A 300 -10.39 2.73 -21.98
N HIS A 301 -9.67 3.84 -21.83
CA HIS A 301 -8.40 4.10 -22.51
C HIS A 301 -7.19 3.89 -21.60
N CYS A 302 -7.39 3.89 -20.27
CA CYS A 302 -6.35 3.57 -19.29
C CYS A 302 -7.01 2.98 -18.03
N VAL A 303 -6.38 1.98 -17.43
CA VAL A 303 -6.78 1.46 -16.11
C VAL A 303 -5.77 1.88 -15.05
N VAL A 304 -6.26 2.29 -13.89
CA VAL A 304 -5.44 2.69 -12.75
C VAL A 304 -5.81 1.82 -11.55
N TYR A 305 -4.85 1.06 -11.06
CA TYR A 305 -4.96 0.34 -9.80
C TYR A 305 -4.72 1.30 -8.64
N VAL A 306 -5.76 1.57 -7.86
CA VAL A 306 -5.69 2.40 -6.66
C VAL A 306 -5.39 1.51 -5.45
N ILE A 307 -4.20 1.67 -4.87
CA ILE A 307 -3.70 0.82 -3.80
C ILE A 307 -3.32 1.67 -2.59
N ASP A 308 -3.89 1.32 -1.45
CA ASP A 308 -3.56 1.89 -0.14
C ASP A 308 -2.12 1.49 0.24
N ALA A 309 -1.22 2.47 0.38
CA ALA A 309 0.17 2.23 0.74
C ALA A 309 0.26 1.39 2.04
N CYS A 310 -0.50 1.74 3.08
CA CYS A 310 -0.48 1.05 4.38
C CYS A 310 -0.79 -0.45 4.26
N LYS A 311 -1.46 -0.88 3.19
CA LYS A 311 -1.91 -2.27 2.99
C LYS A 311 -1.04 -3.10 2.05
N ILE A 312 0.00 -2.54 1.43
CA ILE A 312 0.83 -3.27 0.44
C ILE A 312 1.51 -4.50 1.06
N SER A 313 2.06 -4.40 2.28
CA SER A 313 2.70 -5.55 2.98
C SER A 313 1.79 -6.71 3.19
N ILE A 314 0.59 -6.36 3.64
CA ILE A 314 -0.37 -7.23 4.29
C ILE A 314 -1.49 -7.58 3.32
N MET A 315 -1.27 -7.32 2.03
CA MET A 315 -2.17 -7.67 0.96
C MET A 315 -2.41 -9.18 1.01
N ALA A 316 -3.68 -9.56 1.17
CA ALA A 316 -4.08 -10.96 1.17
C ALA A 316 -3.77 -11.59 -0.19
N THR A 317 -3.29 -12.84 -0.18
CA THR A 317 -2.97 -13.61 -1.39
C THR A 317 -4.14 -13.66 -2.37
N LYS A 318 -5.38 -13.82 -1.87
CA LYS A 318 -6.59 -13.84 -2.71
C LYS A 318 -6.83 -12.52 -3.44
N LEU A 319 -6.56 -11.39 -2.79
CA LEU A 319 -6.68 -10.08 -3.42
C LEU A 319 -5.60 -9.88 -4.49
N GLU A 320 -4.38 -10.32 -4.21
CA GLU A 320 -3.27 -10.29 -5.18
C GLU A 320 -3.59 -11.15 -6.42
N GLU A 321 -4.13 -12.35 -6.23
CA GLU A 321 -4.59 -13.23 -7.31
C GLU A 321 -5.72 -12.58 -8.14
N LYS A 322 -6.69 -11.92 -7.48
CA LYS A 322 -7.78 -11.20 -8.16
C LYS A 322 -7.24 -10.04 -9.00
N LEU A 323 -6.34 -9.23 -8.44
CA LEU A 323 -5.67 -8.14 -9.18
C LEU A 323 -4.86 -8.67 -10.37
N ALA A 324 -4.14 -9.79 -10.20
CA ALA A 324 -3.40 -10.45 -11.27
C ALA A 324 -4.32 -11.01 -12.37
N ALA A 325 -5.51 -11.51 -12.03
CA ALA A 325 -6.52 -11.94 -13.00
C ALA A 325 -7.08 -10.75 -13.80
N ILE A 326 -7.44 -9.65 -13.12
CA ILE A 326 -7.87 -8.40 -13.75
C ILE A 326 -6.80 -7.90 -14.74
N ARG A 327 -5.55 -7.86 -14.30
CA ARG A 327 -4.41 -7.43 -15.12
C ARG A 327 -4.27 -8.24 -16.40
N ARG A 328 -4.33 -9.57 -16.29
CA ARG A 328 -4.23 -10.45 -17.46
C ARG A 328 -5.33 -10.14 -18.48
N LYS A 329 -6.54 -9.84 -18.00
CA LYS A 329 -7.65 -9.47 -18.88
C LYS A 329 -7.43 -8.13 -19.56
N ILE A 330 -6.98 -7.12 -18.81
CA ILE A 330 -6.68 -5.79 -19.35
C ILE A 330 -5.55 -5.87 -20.40
N ASN A 331 -4.48 -6.63 -20.12
CA ASN A 331 -3.40 -6.89 -21.08
C ASN A 331 -3.92 -7.50 -22.38
N SER A 332 -4.83 -8.48 -22.31
CA SER A 332 -5.41 -9.11 -23.51
C SER A 332 -6.23 -8.14 -24.38
N MET A 333 -6.66 -7.01 -23.81
CA MET A 333 -7.39 -5.96 -24.50
C MET A 333 -6.47 -4.83 -25.00
N GLY A 334 -5.17 -4.88 -24.71
CA GLY A 334 -4.22 -3.83 -25.08
C GLY A 334 -4.42 -2.51 -24.34
N VAL A 335 -5.13 -2.51 -23.21
CA VAL A 335 -5.37 -1.27 -22.45
C VAL A 335 -4.20 -1.02 -21.49
N PRO A 336 -3.58 0.16 -21.50
CA PRO A 336 -2.45 0.48 -20.65
C PRO A 336 -2.86 0.62 -19.18
N GLN A 337 -1.91 0.36 -18.29
CA GLN A 337 -2.16 0.20 -16.86
C GLN A 337 -1.17 1.03 -16.03
N LEU A 338 -1.68 1.68 -14.99
CA LEU A 338 -0.91 2.41 -13.99
C LEU A 338 -1.28 1.96 -12.59
N VAL A 339 -0.45 2.30 -11.60
CA VAL A 339 -0.73 2.12 -10.19
C VAL A 339 -0.69 3.47 -9.50
N LEU A 340 -1.77 3.81 -8.83
CA LEU A 340 -1.89 4.97 -7.96
C LEU A 340 -1.74 4.50 -6.52
N MET A 341 -0.63 4.84 -5.88
CA MET A 341 -0.35 4.47 -4.49
C MET A 341 -0.79 5.62 -3.58
N THR A 342 -1.90 5.44 -2.88
CA THR A 342 -2.54 6.48 -2.03
C THR A 342 -2.10 6.34 -0.58
N LYS A 343 -2.44 7.34 0.26
CA LYS A 343 -2.18 7.35 1.71
C LYS A 343 -0.69 7.18 2.08
N VAL A 344 0.16 7.80 1.27
CA VAL A 344 1.61 7.76 1.44
C VAL A 344 2.07 8.52 2.68
N ASP A 345 1.30 9.53 3.07
CA ASP A 345 1.39 10.30 4.30
C ASP A 345 1.02 9.44 5.51
N GLU A 346 -0.09 8.70 5.49
CA GLU A 346 -0.43 7.75 6.56
C GLU A 346 0.62 6.64 6.70
N ALA A 347 1.16 6.17 5.56
CA ALA A 347 2.12 5.07 5.54
C ALA A 347 3.52 5.48 6.02
N CYS A 348 3.91 6.74 5.83
CA CYS A 348 5.27 7.20 6.09
C CYS A 348 5.28 8.53 6.87
N PRO A 349 5.65 8.52 8.16
CA PRO A 349 5.72 9.74 8.97
C PRO A 349 6.65 10.82 8.39
N PHE A 350 7.73 10.42 7.71
CA PHE A 350 8.65 11.37 7.05
C PHE A 350 7.98 12.14 5.90
N VAL A 351 7.01 11.50 5.23
CA VAL A 351 6.18 12.11 4.18
C VAL A 351 5.01 12.88 4.79
N ALA A 352 4.44 12.41 5.90
CA ALA A 352 3.42 13.15 6.65
C ALA A 352 3.91 14.52 7.14
N GLN A 353 5.17 14.58 7.60
CA GLN A 353 5.80 15.83 8.06
C GLN A 353 6.00 16.84 6.93
N ASP A 354 6.47 16.37 5.77
CA ASP A 354 6.59 17.18 4.56
C ASP A 354 6.44 16.28 3.34
N ILE A 355 5.36 16.49 2.58
CA ILE A 355 5.03 15.71 1.39
C ILE A 355 6.14 15.76 0.32
N LYS A 356 7.01 16.78 0.34
CA LYS A 356 8.17 16.88 -0.55
C LYS A 356 9.19 15.74 -0.34
N ASN A 357 9.13 15.07 0.81
CA ASN A 357 9.97 13.93 1.14
C ASN A 357 9.53 12.62 0.47
N ILE A 358 8.40 12.61 -0.25
CA ILE A 358 7.86 11.41 -0.92
C ILE A 358 8.89 10.70 -1.82
N TYR A 359 9.76 11.45 -2.48
CA TYR A 359 10.83 10.92 -3.33
C TYR A 359 12.21 10.90 -2.67
N LYS A 360 12.28 11.16 -1.36
CA LYS A 360 13.47 10.99 -0.51
C LYS A 360 13.33 9.81 0.47
N SER A 361 12.10 9.41 0.76
CA SER A 361 11.75 8.27 1.62
C SER A 361 12.15 6.89 1.06
N SER A 362 13.17 6.24 1.63
CA SER A 362 13.52 4.87 1.20
C SER A 362 12.34 3.90 1.31
N TYR A 363 11.52 4.08 2.34
CA TYR A 363 10.31 3.30 2.57
C TYR A 363 9.29 3.42 1.44
N ILE A 364 8.96 4.64 0.98
CA ILE A 364 8.05 4.83 -0.17
C ILE A 364 8.61 4.15 -1.42
N LYS A 365 9.93 4.26 -1.67
CA LYS A 365 10.57 3.60 -2.81
C LYS A 365 10.41 2.07 -2.76
N GLU A 366 10.62 1.47 -1.59
CA GLU A 366 10.45 0.02 -1.38
C GLU A 366 8.99 -0.41 -1.59
N MET A 367 8.02 0.35 -1.10
CA MET A 367 6.60 0.06 -1.32
C MET A 367 6.22 0.11 -2.79
N MET A 368 6.74 1.12 -3.51
CA MET A 368 6.54 1.22 -4.95
C MET A 368 7.17 0.04 -5.70
N GLN A 369 8.34 -0.44 -5.26
CA GLN A 369 8.98 -1.63 -5.82
C GLN A 369 8.18 -2.92 -5.53
N ASP A 370 7.68 -3.08 -4.30
CA ASP A 370 6.85 -4.23 -3.89
C ASP A 370 5.58 -4.30 -4.73
N ILE A 371 4.80 -3.21 -4.83
CA ILE A 371 3.56 -3.22 -5.62
C ILE A 371 3.83 -3.33 -7.12
N SER A 372 4.92 -2.73 -7.62
CA SER A 372 5.38 -2.89 -9.01
C SER A 372 5.65 -4.35 -9.34
N ALA A 373 6.32 -5.08 -8.46
CA ALA A 373 6.60 -6.51 -8.64
C ALA A 373 5.32 -7.35 -8.60
N ARG A 374 4.43 -7.12 -7.62
CA ARG A 374 3.18 -7.89 -7.46
C ARG A 374 2.20 -7.71 -8.61
N LEU A 375 2.00 -6.46 -9.04
CA LEU A 375 1.16 -6.17 -10.19
C LEU A 375 1.92 -6.36 -11.52
N GLY A 376 3.22 -6.63 -11.50
CA GLY A 376 4.07 -6.76 -12.66
C GLY A 376 3.90 -5.61 -13.66
N VAL A 377 3.96 -4.39 -13.15
CA VAL A 377 4.02 -3.14 -13.93
C VAL A 377 5.38 -2.50 -13.74
N PRO A 378 5.94 -1.77 -14.72
CA PRO A 378 7.18 -1.02 -14.53
C PRO A 378 7.08 -0.06 -13.36
N LEU A 379 8.18 0.16 -12.64
CA LEU A 379 8.20 1.10 -11.51
C LEU A 379 7.76 2.50 -11.95
N SER A 380 8.09 2.92 -13.18
CA SER A 380 7.66 4.19 -13.78
C SER A 380 6.13 4.36 -13.86
N CYS A 381 5.37 3.27 -13.89
CA CYS A 381 3.90 3.27 -13.89
C CYS A 381 3.29 3.38 -12.48
N VAL A 382 4.10 3.36 -11.43
CA VAL A 382 3.65 3.56 -10.05
C VAL A 382 3.79 5.02 -9.68
N VAL A 383 2.68 5.66 -9.33
CA VAL A 383 2.59 7.08 -8.97
C VAL A 383 2.07 7.21 -7.54
N PRO A 384 2.89 7.68 -6.59
CA PRO A 384 2.48 7.90 -5.21
C PRO A 384 1.76 9.26 -5.07
N VAL A 385 0.65 9.31 -4.33
CA VAL A 385 -0.15 10.53 -4.12
C VAL A 385 -0.68 10.62 -2.69
N LYS A 386 -0.91 11.86 -2.25
CA LYS A 386 -1.77 12.20 -1.10
C LYS A 386 -3.10 12.75 -1.65
N ASN A 387 -4.22 12.19 -1.19
CA ASN A 387 -5.55 12.68 -1.52
C ASN A 387 -6.00 13.67 -0.45
N TYR A 388 -6.81 14.66 -0.81
CA TYR A 388 -7.51 15.51 0.15
C TYR A 388 -8.61 14.71 0.83
N CYS A 389 -8.41 14.44 2.11
CA CYS A 389 -9.32 13.62 2.93
C CYS A 389 -9.66 14.29 4.26
N GLU A 390 -8.73 15.04 4.83
CA GLU A 390 -8.83 15.68 6.14
C GLU A 390 -8.71 17.21 6.07
N GLU A 391 -8.11 17.71 4.99
CA GLU A 391 -7.87 19.12 4.77
C GLU A 391 -9.12 19.88 4.32
N LEU A 392 -9.20 21.14 4.73
CA LEU A 392 -10.23 22.09 4.27
C LEU A 392 -9.75 22.96 3.11
N GLU A 393 -8.43 23.15 3.00
CA GLU A 393 -7.77 24.01 2.02
C GLU A 393 -6.81 23.21 1.14
N LEU A 394 -6.51 23.75 -0.04
CA LEU A 394 -5.57 23.12 -0.97
C LEU A 394 -4.12 23.40 -0.56
N ASP A 395 -3.26 22.40 -0.76
CA ASP A 395 -1.81 22.50 -0.65
C ASP A 395 -1.15 22.38 -2.03
N VAL A 396 -0.22 23.28 -2.32
CA VAL A 396 0.45 23.37 -3.63
C VAL A 396 1.22 22.07 -3.95
N ASN A 397 1.82 21.44 -2.95
CA ASN A 397 2.65 20.25 -3.17
C ASN A 397 1.76 19.02 -3.42
N CYS A 398 0.68 18.87 -2.65
CA CYS A 398 -0.34 17.84 -2.90
C CYS A 398 -0.95 18.00 -4.29
N ASP A 399 -1.27 19.22 -4.71
CA ASP A 399 -1.76 19.51 -6.06
C ASP A 399 -0.77 19.06 -7.13
N ILE A 400 0.54 19.31 -6.97
CA ILE A 400 1.57 18.88 -7.93
C ILE A 400 1.61 17.35 -8.06
N LEU A 401 1.47 16.59 -6.97
CA LEU A 401 1.40 15.13 -7.02
C LEU A 401 0.17 14.64 -7.78
N LEU A 402 -1.00 15.20 -7.46
CA LEU A 402 -2.27 14.89 -8.08
C LEU A 402 -2.27 15.20 -9.59
N LEU A 403 -1.75 16.37 -9.97
CA LEU A 403 -1.60 16.79 -11.36
C LEU A 403 -0.59 15.90 -12.10
N THR A 404 0.47 15.43 -11.42
CA THR A 404 1.44 14.48 -11.98
C THR A 404 0.75 13.15 -12.29
N ALA A 405 -0.08 12.64 -11.39
CA ALA A 405 -0.84 11.41 -11.61
C ALA A 405 -1.76 11.52 -12.84
N ILE A 406 -2.52 12.61 -12.96
CA ILE A 406 -3.40 12.83 -14.12
C ILE A 406 -2.59 12.95 -15.43
N THR A 407 -1.45 13.64 -15.39
CA THR A 407 -0.56 13.74 -16.54
C THR A 407 -0.09 12.36 -17.01
N GLN A 408 0.28 11.47 -16.07
CA GLN A 408 0.68 10.11 -16.43
C GLN A 408 -0.50 9.29 -16.97
N MET A 409 -1.71 9.46 -16.42
CA MET A 409 -2.91 8.79 -16.93
C MET A 409 -3.21 9.17 -18.38
N LEU A 410 -3.08 10.46 -18.73
CA LEU A 410 -3.28 10.92 -20.11
C LEU A 410 -2.20 10.44 -21.05
N ARG A 411 -0.93 10.47 -20.64
CA ARG A 411 0.17 9.90 -21.44
C ARG A 411 -0.02 8.41 -21.70
N SER A 412 -0.51 7.66 -20.71
CA SER A 412 -0.87 6.26 -20.90
C SER A 412 -2.03 6.11 -21.89
N ALA A 413 -3.06 6.97 -21.81
CA ALA A 413 -4.16 6.95 -22.76
C ALA A 413 -3.70 7.28 -24.19
N ASP A 414 -2.74 8.18 -24.38
CA ASP A 414 -2.13 8.44 -25.70
C ASP A 414 -1.50 7.18 -26.28
N SER A 415 -0.76 6.41 -25.46
CA SER A 415 -0.19 5.13 -25.91
C SER A 415 -1.25 4.12 -26.36
N TYR A 416 -2.46 4.17 -25.79
CA TYR A 416 -3.58 3.35 -26.26
C TYR A 416 -4.07 3.78 -27.63
N PHE A 417 -4.18 5.09 -27.88
CA PHE A 417 -4.59 5.63 -29.17
C PHE A 417 -3.54 5.38 -30.27
N ASP A 418 -2.26 5.52 -29.93
CA ASP A 418 -1.16 5.22 -30.85
C ASP A 418 -1.20 3.76 -31.31
N ASP A 419 -1.30 2.80 -30.39
CA ASP A 419 -1.40 1.36 -30.71
C ASP A 419 -2.67 1.01 -31.50
N LEU A 420 -3.79 1.67 -31.21
CA LEU A 420 -4.99 1.52 -32.04
C LEU A 420 -4.75 2.00 -33.47
N SER A 421 -4.13 3.16 -33.66
CA SER A 421 -3.85 3.73 -34.97
C SER A 421 -2.92 2.83 -35.79
N ASP A 422 -1.89 2.27 -35.17
CA ASP A 422 -0.95 1.34 -35.81
C ASP A 422 -1.65 0.06 -36.28
N ARG A 423 -2.57 -0.47 -35.47
CA ARG A 423 -3.36 -1.67 -35.83
C ARG A 423 -4.31 -1.39 -37.00
N PHE A 424 -4.95 -0.22 -37.05
CA PHE A 424 -5.79 0.16 -38.19
C PHE A 424 -4.98 0.27 -39.47
N ASN A 425 -3.84 0.96 -39.43
CA ASN A 425 -2.94 1.10 -40.58
C ASN A 425 -2.46 -0.27 -41.11
N TYR A 426 -2.17 -1.23 -40.23
CA TYR A 426 -1.77 -2.57 -40.64
C TYR A 426 -2.90 -3.38 -41.31
N VAL A 427 -4.16 -3.14 -40.94
CA VAL A 427 -5.33 -3.81 -41.54
C VAL A 427 -5.66 -3.22 -42.92
N GLU A 428 -5.47 -1.92 -43.13
CA GLU A 428 -5.69 -1.28 -44.45
C GLU A 428 -4.61 -1.63 -45.49
N MET A 429 -3.42 -2.05 -45.05
CA MET A 429 -2.33 -2.49 -45.94
C MET A 429 -2.44 -3.95 -46.40
N LYS A 430 -3.42 -4.72 -45.90
CA LYS A 430 -3.70 -6.11 -46.30
C LYS A 430 -5.02 -6.20 -47.04
#